data_AF-A0A9Q5VBK9-F1
#
_entry.id   AF-A0A9Q5VBK9-F1
#
_cell.length_a   1.000
_cell.length_b   1.000
_cell.length_c   1.000
_cell.angle_alpha   90.00
_cell.angle_beta   90.00
_cell.angle_gamma   90.00
#
_symmetry.space_group_name_H-M   'P 1'
#
loop_
_entity.id
_entity.type
_entity.pdbx_description
1 polymer ?
#
loop_
_entity_poly.entity_id
_entity_poly.type
_entity_poly.pdbx_seq_one_letter_code
_entity_poly.pdbx_strand_id
1 'polypeptide(L)'
;MIDNKPIHKNTRMPDEQIIQACYTVQQRGDRVTIQRVREELGGKGSAEKVARIVREFNQRDHQGPSQQAAALLDETKHFSNTSIGAMSQVMAGLEATFTDRERQLESEYVDRRQTLELEYQQRLAELTKQQDRLTAERLVMQAEIDHLRRLDTGKSTAIENYVNQLRALEQKRIQAESQLHAMIEKNNEKEAKIIELKNELGSEKQRQSQLINKVTEIVEEKYADKVVVLESRIKGLEEKLDDANASYEKDTALWMNKYDATRIERDNYEERYTEIKQKKFKLEDNLNLNKAALTEKMLENNFLKDGNSELKSTLDFLKSKDKNVKFLIKTNKQLLRKLVLSSKIK
;
A
#
# COMPACT_ATOMS: atom_id res chain seq x y z
N MET A 1 -35.12 21.28 -52.01
CA MET A 1 -36.19 21.77 -52.92
C MET A 1 -36.74 23.03 -52.29
N ILE A 2 -36.50 24.18 -52.93
CA ILE A 2 -37.01 25.48 -52.46
C ILE A 2 -38.28 25.75 -53.26
N ASP A 3 -39.41 25.87 -52.57
CA ASP A 3 -40.70 26.19 -53.16
C ASP A 3 -40.69 27.64 -53.70
N ASN A 4 -40.57 27.76 -55.03
CA ASN A 4 -40.77 29.02 -55.74
C ASN A 4 -42.26 29.36 -55.81
N LYS A 5 -42.75 30.15 -54.85
CA LYS A 5 -43.99 30.92 -55.05
C LYS A 5 -43.71 32.08 -56.01
N PRO A 6 -44.56 32.33 -57.03
CA PRO A 6 -44.39 33.46 -57.92
C PRO A 6 -44.66 34.76 -57.15
N ILE A 7 -43.62 35.58 -57.00
CA ILE A 7 -43.74 36.94 -56.51
C ILE A 7 -44.50 37.74 -57.57
N HIS A 8 -45.77 38.07 -57.31
CA HIS A 8 -46.51 39.05 -58.10
C HIS A 8 -45.79 40.40 -58.01
N LYS A 9 -45.05 40.76 -59.08
CA LYS A 9 -44.51 42.11 -59.25
C LYS A 9 -45.68 43.08 -59.35
N ASN A 10 -45.96 43.79 -58.25
CA ASN A 10 -46.80 44.99 -58.28
C ASN A 10 -46.06 46.09 -59.05
N THR A 11 -46.22 46.10 -60.37
CA THR A 11 -45.72 47.17 -61.23
C THR A 11 -46.40 48.47 -60.79
N ARG A 12 -45.64 49.40 -60.19
CA ARG A 12 -46.13 50.73 -59.81
C ARG A 12 -46.51 51.48 -61.08
N MET A 13 -47.80 51.46 -61.43
CA MET A 13 -48.35 52.27 -62.50
C MET A 13 -48.36 53.75 -62.06
N PRO A 14 -47.82 54.68 -62.87
CA PRO A 14 -47.82 56.12 -62.54
C PRO A 14 -49.23 56.71 -62.59
N ASP A 15 -49.48 57.74 -61.79
CA ASP A 15 -50.80 58.38 -61.64
C ASP A 15 -51.23 59.03 -62.97
N GLU A 16 -50.31 59.55 -63.78
CA GLU A 16 -50.63 60.16 -65.09
C GLU A 16 -51.28 59.16 -66.06
N GLN A 17 -50.88 57.89 -66.04
CA GLN A 17 -51.48 56.86 -66.91
C GLN A 17 -52.93 56.55 -66.53
N ILE A 18 -53.27 56.62 -65.24
CA ILE A 18 -54.63 56.41 -64.76
C ILE A 18 -55.49 57.65 -65.10
N ILE A 19 -54.94 58.86 -64.97
CA ILE A 19 -55.61 60.11 -65.37
C ILE A 19 -55.88 60.15 -66.88
N GLN A 20 -54.92 59.72 -67.71
CA GLN A 20 -55.09 59.65 -69.16
C GLN A 20 -56.20 58.66 -69.55
N ALA A 21 -56.29 57.53 -68.84
CA ALA A 21 -57.37 56.57 -69.04
C ALA A 21 -58.75 57.16 -68.66
N CYS A 22 -58.84 57.95 -67.58
CA CYS A 22 -60.07 58.68 -67.22
C CYS A 22 -60.52 59.64 -68.32
N TYR A 23 -59.62 60.46 -68.88
CA TYR A 23 -59.94 61.35 -70.00
C TYR A 23 -60.33 60.58 -71.27
N THR A 24 -59.70 59.44 -71.54
CA THR A 24 -60.01 58.59 -72.69
C THR A 24 -61.44 58.03 -72.59
N VAL A 25 -61.85 57.58 -71.40
CA VAL A 25 -63.25 57.14 -71.15
C VAL A 25 -64.23 58.31 -71.29
N GLN A 26 -63.90 59.50 -70.77
CA GLN A 26 -64.75 60.69 -70.90
C GLN A 26 -64.92 61.15 -72.35
N GLN A 27 -63.84 61.13 -73.15
CA GLN A 27 -63.87 61.51 -74.57
C GLN A 27 -64.70 60.55 -75.44
N ARG A 28 -64.85 59.28 -75.02
CA ARG A 28 -65.76 58.32 -75.67
C ARG A 28 -67.24 58.56 -75.32
N GLY A 29 -67.56 59.59 -74.53
CA GLY A 29 -68.91 59.90 -74.07
C GLY A 29 -69.40 58.98 -72.95
N ASP A 30 -68.50 58.17 -72.39
CA ASP A 30 -68.79 57.15 -71.41
C ASP A 30 -68.62 57.68 -69.98
N ARG A 31 -69.50 57.26 -69.06
CA ARG A 31 -69.36 57.63 -67.64
C ARG A 31 -68.06 57.03 -67.07
N VAL A 32 -67.20 57.89 -66.51
CA VAL A 32 -65.93 57.49 -65.93
C VAL A 32 -66.18 56.74 -64.62
N THR A 33 -66.11 55.40 -64.69
CA THR A 33 -66.26 54.49 -63.56
C THR A 33 -64.98 53.68 -63.36
N ILE A 34 -64.76 53.17 -62.13
CA ILE A 34 -63.59 52.37 -61.78
C ILE A 34 -63.45 51.16 -62.72
N GLN A 35 -64.57 50.56 -63.10
CA GLN A 35 -64.58 49.38 -63.97
C GLN A 35 -64.13 49.70 -65.39
N ARG A 36 -64.67 50.77 -65.99
CA ARG A 36 -64.29 51.20 -67.34
C ARG A 36 -62.83 51.67 -67.41
N VAL A 37 -62.35 52.38 -66.38
CA VAL A 37 -60.94 52.79 -66.31
C VAL A 37 -60.02 51.57 -66.12
N ARG A 38 -60.46 50.53 -65.41
CA ARG A 38 -59.70 49.27 -65.32
C ARG A 38 -59.70 48.46 -66.61
N GLU A 39 -60.79 48.49 -67.38
CA GLU A 39 -60.87 47.88 -68.71
C GLU A 39 -59.89 48.56 -69.68
N GLU A 40 -59.85 49.90 -69.70
CA GLU A 40 -58.85 50.65 -70.49
C GLU A 40 -57.41 50.36 -70.07
N LEU A 41 -57.17 50.10 -68.78
CA LEU A 41 -55.84 49.75 -68.26
C LEU A 41 -55.52 48.24 -68.38
N GLY A 42 -56.39 47.44 -69.01
CA GLY A 42 -56.19 45.99 -69.19
C GLY A 42 -56.07 45.20 -67.89
N GLY A 43 -56.79 45.64 -66.83
CA GLY A 43 -56.76 45.02 -65.50
C GLY A 43 -55.49 45.29 -64.68
N LYS A 44 -54.58 46.14 -65.17
CA LYS A 44 -53.30 46.46 -64.49
C LYS A 44 -53.49 47.63 -63.51
N GLY A 45 -52.76 47.59 -62.39
CA GLY A 45 -52.76 48.65 -61.38
C GLY A 45 -53.57 48.32 -60.11
N SER A 46 -53.17 48.93 -58.99
CA SER A 46 -53.85 48.75 -57.68
C SER A 46 -55.28 49.28 -57.74
N ALA A 47 -56.24 48.45 -57.27
CA ALA A 47 -57.66 48.79 -57.23
C ALA A 47 -57.93 50.08 -56.44
N GLU A 48 -57.28 50.22 -55.28
CA GLU A 48 -57.41 51.39 -54.41
C GLU A 48 -56.89 52.66 -55.09
N LYS A 49 -55.78 52.53 -55.83
CA LYS A 49 -55.17 53.66 -56.52
C LYS A 49 -56.04 54.16 -57.67
N VAL A 50 -56.59 53.25 -58.47
CA VAL A 50 -57.54 53.60 -59.54
C VAL A 50 -58.83 54.20 -58.97
N ALA A 51 -59.35 53.63 -57.87
CA ALA A 51 -60.55 54.14 -57.21
C ALA A 51 -60.38 55.57 -56.68
N ARG A 52 -59.21 55.88 -56.09
CA ARG A 52 -58.88 57.22 -55.60
C ARG A 52 -58.85 58.24 -56.75
N ILE A 53 -58.13 57.93 -57.82
CA ILE A 53 -57.97 58.85 -58.97
C ILE A 53 -59.29 59.05 -59.72
N VAL A 54 -60.12 58.00 -59.88
CA VAL A 54 -61.45 58.14 -60.51
C VAL A 54 -62.39 59.00 -59.67
N ARG A 55 -62.32 58.94 -58.32
CA ARG A 55 -63.07 59.86 -57.46
C ARG A 55 -62.57 61.29 -57.59
N GLU A 56 -61.26 61.51 -57.50
CA GLU A 56 -60.66 62.84 -57.66
C GLU A 56 -60.99 63.44 -59.04
N PHE A 57 -61.01 62.61 -60.09
CA PHE A 57 -61.38 63.01 -61.44
C PHE A 57 -62.85 63.43 -61.53
N ASN A 58 -63.78 62.62 -61.03
CA ASN A 58 -65.22 62.93 -61.04
C ASN A 58 -65.61 64.08 -60.10
N GLN A 59 -64.77 64.44 -59.13
CA GLN A 59 -64.98 65.57 -58.22
C GLN A 59 -64.47 66.91 -58.78
N ARG A 60 -63.64 66.89 -59.83
CA ARG A 60 -63.24 68.11 -60.52
C ARG A 60 -64.38 68.51 -61.47
N ASP A 61 -65.09 69.57 -61.12
CA ASP A 61 -66.04 70.22 -62.02
C ASP A 61 -65.31 70.67 -63.29
N HIS A 62 -65.47 69.91 -64.37
CA HIS A 62 -64.98 70.29 -65.69
C HIS A 62 -65.92 71.34 -66.31
N GLN A 63 -66.01 72.51 -65.68
CA GLN A 63 -66.57 73.71 -66.31
C GLN A 63 -65.45 74.42 -67.07
N GLY A 64 -65.50 74.36 -68.40
CA GLY A 64 -64.58 75.08 -69.27
C GLY A 64 -64.77 76.60 -69.17
N PRO A 65 -63.69 77.39 -69.08
CA PRO A 65 -63.75 78.85 -69.02
C PRO A 65 -64.06 79.42 -70.42
N SER A 66 -65.34 79.69 -70.71
CA SER A 66 -65.70 80.41 -71.94
C SER A 66 -66.88 81.39 -71.81
N GLN A 67 -67.42 81.63 -70.60
CA GLN A 67 -68.64 82.44 -70.43
C GLN A 67 -68.48 83.76 -69.67
N GLN A 68 -67.28 84.12 -69.19
CA GLN A 68 -67.07 85.43 -68.54
C GLN A 68 -66.57 86.55 -69.48
N ALA A 69 -66.16 86.23 -70.71
CA ALA A 69 -65.70 87.23 -71.68
C ALA A 69 -66.83 87.89 -72.49
N ALA A 70 -68.04 87.32 -72.50
CA ALA A 70 -69.16 87.83 -73.31
C ALA A 70 -70.03 88.89 -72.62
N ALA A 71 -69.89 89.10 -71.30
CA ALA A 71 -70.72 90.03 -70.53
C ALA A 71 -70.17 91.48 -70.48
N LEU A 72 -68.92 91.73 -70.90
CA LEU A 72 -68.28 93.04 -70.81
C LEU A 72 -68.34 93.87 -72.11
N LEU A 73 -68.98 93.37 -73.17
CA LEU A 73 -69.06 94.05 -74.48
C LEU A 73 -70.42 94.70 -74.78
N ASP A 74 -71.40 94.62 -73.87
CA ASP A 74 -72.78 95.08 -74.14
C ASP A 74 -73.14 96.43 -73.48
N GLU A 75 -72.23 97.06 -72.72
CA GLU A 75 -72.49 98.34 -72.02
C GLU A 75 -71.93 99.60 -72.71
N THR A 76 -71.30 99.51 -73.88
CA THR A 76 -70.65 100.68 -74.53
C THR A 76 -71.53 101.45 -75.53
N LYS A 77 -72.85 101.22 -75.57
CA LYS A 77 -73.76 101.89 -76.54
C LYS A 77 -74.48 103.15 -76.08
N HIS A 78 -74.20 103.69 -74.89
CA HIS A 78 -74.90 104.89 -74.40
C HIS A 78 -73.99 105.95 -73.78
N PHE A 79 -73.06 106.55 -74.56
CA PHE A 79 -72.44 107.83 -74.18
C PHE A 79 -72.14 108.73 -75.40
N SER A 80 -73.15 109.45 -75.87
CA SER A 80 -73.03 110.74 -76.57
C SER A 80 -74.43 111.40 -76.58
N ASN A 81 -74.83 112.11 -75.53
CA ASN A 81 -74.45 113.50 -75.28
C ASN A 81 -73.79 113.68 -73.91
N THR A 82 -72.50 113.35 -73.83
CA THR A 82 -71.67 113.66 -72.66
C THR A 82 -70.58 114.60 -73.14
N SER A 83 -70.45 115.76 -72.49
CA SER A 83 -69.49 116.79 -72.91
C SER A 83 -68.06 116.25 -72.90
N ILE A 84 -67.18 116.82 -73.72
CA ILE A 84 -65.74 116.46 -73.81
C ILE A 84 -65.07 116.43 -72.42
N GLY A 85 -65.54 117.27 -71.48
CA GLY A 85 -65.07 117.26 -70.09
C GLY A 85 -65.43 115.99 -69.30
N ALA A 86 -66.60 115.39 -69.55
CA ALA A 86 -67.02 114.16 -68.89
C ALA A 86 -66.28 112.92 -69.39
N MET A 87 -65.98 112.83 -70.70
CA MET A 87 -65.14 111.76 -71.24
C MET A 87 -63.70 111.83 -70.70
N SER A 88 -63.14 113.04 -70.57
CA SER A 88 -61.82 113.22 -69.99
C SER A 88 -61.76 112.81 -68.51
N GLN A 89 -62.84 113.04 -67.74
CA GLN A 89 -62.95 112.58 -66.36
C GLN A 89 -63.10 111.06 -66.25
N VAL A 90 -63.86 110.42 -67.14
CA VAL A 90 -63.99 108.96 -67.18
C VAL A 90 -62.67 108.29 -67.58
N MET A 91 -61.96 108.83 -68.57
CA MET A 91 -60.63 108.34 -68.97
C MET A 91 -59.61 108.50 -67.85
N ALA A 92 -59.56 109.67 -67.19
CA ALA A 92 -58.68 109.89 -66.05
C ALA A 92 -59.03 108.98 -64.86
N GLY A 93 -60.31 108.72 -64.63
CA GLY A 93 -60.79 107.78 -63.61
C GLY A 93 -60.39 106.34 -63.92
N LEU A 94 -60.52 105.91 -65.18
CA LEU A 94 -60.08 104.60 -65.65
C LEU A 94 -58.56 104.45 -65.54
N GLU A 95 -57.78 105.42 -66.01
CA GLU A 95 -56.33 105.44 -65.87
C GLU A 95 -55.88 105.37 -64.41
N ALA A 96 -56.54 106.11 -63.50
CA ALA A 96 -56.29 106.01 -62.08
C ALA A 96 -56.60 104.61 -61.53
N THR A 97 -57.74 104.02 -61.87
CA THR A 97 -58.09 102.66 -61.42
C THR A 97 -57.17 101.58 -61.98
N PHE A 98 -56.71 101.70 -63.23
CA PHE A 98 -55.74 100.78 -63.81
C PHE A 98 -54.37 100.92 -63.15
N THR A 99 -53.93 102.15 -62.88
CA THR A 99 -52.65 102.41 -62.19
C THR A 99 -52.69 101.88 -60.75
N ASP A 100 -53.81 102.06 -60.04
CA ASP A 100 -53.98 101.51 -58.69
C ASP A 100 -54.05 99.98 -58.71
N ARG A 101 -54.67 99.38 -59.73
CA ARG A 101 -54.72 97.92 -59.86
C ARG A 101 -53.36 97.33 -60.22
N GLU A 102 -52.59 98.00 -61.08
CA GLU A 102 -51.22 97.61 -61.43
C GLU A 102 -50.32 97.64 -60.20
N ARG A 103 -50.38 98.71 -59.39
CA ARG A 103 -49.66 98.79 -58.11
C ARG A 103 -50.07 97.71 -57.12
N GLN A 104 -51.36 97.37 -57.04
CA GLN A 104 -51.83 96.26 -56.20
C GLN A 104 -51.25 94.92 -56.65
N LEU A 105 -51.28 94.63 -57.95
CA LEU A 105 -50.73 93.38 -58.50
C LEU A 105 -49.22 93.29 -58.32
N GLU A 106 -48.49 94.39 -58.48
CA GLU A 106 -47.05 94.44 -58.19
C GLU A 106 -46.77 94.18 -56.70
N SER A 107 -47.54 94.78 -55.79
CA SER A 107 -47.43 94.53 -54.36
C SER A 107 -47.73 93.07 -54.01
N GLU A 108 -48.83 92.51 -54.53
CA GLU A 108 -49.20 91.11 -54.35
C GLU A 108 -48.11 90.16 -54.89
N TYR A 109 -47.51 90.49 -56.04
CA TYR A 109 -46.42 89.70 -56.62
C TYR A 109 -45.16 89.73 -55.76
N VAL A 110 -44.76 90.91 -55.25
CA VAL A 110 -43.61 91.06 -54.37
C VAL A 110 -43.82 90.30 -53.07
N ASP A 111 -44.98 90.45 -52.44
CA ASP A 111 -45.33 89.75 -51.19
C ASP A 111 -45.36 88.23 -51.39
N ARG A 112 -45.95 87.77 -52.51
CA ARG A 112 -46.00 86.34 -52.82
C ARG A 112 -44.61 85.77 -53.10
N ARG A 113 -43.75 86.51 -53.81
CA ARG A 113 -42.37 86.12 -54.07
C ARG A 113 -41.58 86.02 -52.76
N GLN A 114 -41.69 87.00 -51.87
CA GLN A 114 -41.02 86.98 -50.56
C GLN A 114 -41.50 85.83 -49.68
N THR A 115 -42.81 85.57 -49.66
CA THR A 115 -43.39 84.46 -48.89
C THR A 115 -42.87 83.11 -49.39
N LEU A 116 -42.86 82.90 -50.71
CA LEU A 116 -42.31 81.70 -51.33
C LEU A 116 -40.81 81.53 -51.03
N GLU A 117 -40.04 82.61 -51.11
CA GLU A 117 -38.60 82.58 -50.80
C GLU A 117 -38.35 82.19 -49.34
N LEU A 118 -39.16 82.70 -48.41
CA LEU A 118 -39.09 82.33 -46.99
C LEU A 118 -39.49 80.87 -46.74
N GLU A 119 -40.55 80.38 -47.40
CA GLU A 119 -40.95 78.96 -47.37
C GLU A 119 -39.84 78.04 -47.90
N TYR A 120 -39.18 78.41 -49.00
CA TYR A 120 -38.05 77.66 -49.55
C TYR A 120 -36.85 77.64 -48.60
N GLN A 121 -36.50 78.77 -47.99
CA GLN A 121 -35.41 78.85 -47.02
C GLN A 121 -35.69 77.98 -45.78
N GLN A 122 -36.92 78.03 -45.25
CA GLN A 122 -37.33 77.15 -44.15
C GLN A 122 -37.22 75.67 -44.54
N ARG A 123 -37.69 75.32 -45.74
CA ARG A 123 -37.63 73.93 -46.21
C ARG A 123 -36.21 73.44 -46.45
N LEU A 124 -35.32 74.28 -46.94
CA LEU A 124 -33.90 73.98 -47.06
C LEU A 124 -33.27 73.76 -45.68
N ALA A 125 -33.56 74.62 -44.70
CA ALA A 125 -33.07 74.45 -43.33
C ALA A 125 -33.57 73.15 -42.68
N GLU A 126 -34.85 72.80 -42.90
CA GLU A 126 -35.45 71.54 -42.43
C GLU A 126 -34.74 70.33 -43.06
N LEU A 127 -34.50 70.36 -44.38
CA LEU A 127 -33.79 69.30 -45.11
C LEU A 127 -32.34 69.15 -44.64
N THR A 128 -31.63 70.25 -44.40
CA THR A 128 -30.27 70.22 -43.84
C THR A 128 -30.27 69.57 -42.46
N LYS A 129 -31.19 69.94 -41.57
CA LYS A 129 -31.33 69.31 -40.25
C LYS A 129 -31.62 67.81 -40.35
N GLN A 130 -32.46 67.39 -41.30
CA GLN A 130 -32.74 65.97 -41.52
C GLN A 130 -31.52 65.22 -42.05
N GLN A 131 -30.77 65.82 -42.98
CA GLN A 131 -29.54 65.25 -43.52
C GLN A 131 -28.46 65.10 -42.43
N ASP A 132 -28.31 66.09 -41.56
CA ASP A 132 -27.36 66.04 -40.44
C ASP A 132 -27.73 64.93 -39.45
N ARG A 133 -29.03 64.79 -39.12
CA ARG A 133 -29.53 63.70 -38.27
C ARG A 133 -29.26 62.32 -38.88
N LEU A 134 -29.58 62.12 -40.16
CA LEU A 134 -29.31 60.86 -40.86
C LEU A 134 -27.82 60.55 -40.92
N THR A 135 -26.98 61.56 -41.10
CA THR A 135 -25.52 61.40 -41.12
C THR A 135 -25.01 60.98 -39.73
N ALA A 136 -25.51 61.60 -38.66
CA ALA A 136 -25.18 61.23 -37.29
C ALA A 136 -25.64 59.80 -36.96
N GLU A 137 -26.88 59.43 -37.30
CA GLU A 137 -27.40 58.06 -37.11
C GLU A 137 -26.56 57.03 -37.86
N ARG A 138 -26.16 57.34 -39.10
CA ARG A 138 -25.29 56.45 -39.90
C ARG A 138 -23.93 56.24 -39.25
N LEU A 139 -23.33 57.30 -38.66
CA LEU A 139 -22.07 57.18 -37.95
C LEU A 139 -22.19 56.31 -36.69
N VAL A 140 -23.28 56.45 -35.93
CA VAL A 140 -23.55 55.61 -34.76
C VAL A 140 -23.74 54.15 -35.15
N MET A 141 -24.54 53.87 -36.18
CA MET A 141 -24.74 52.51 -36.67
C MET A 141 -23.44 51.89 -37.18
N GLN A 142 -22.60 52.67 -37.85
CA GLN A 142 -21.29 52.19 -38.33
C GLN A 142 -20.37 51.83 -37.15
N ALA A 143 -20.33 52.68 -36.12
CA ALA A 143 -19.56 52.40 -34.91
C ALA A 143 -20.03 51.12 -34.19
N GLU A 144 -21.35 50.88 -34.14
CA GLU A 144 -21.91 49.66 -33.55
C GLU A 144 -21.55 48.41 -34.36
N ILE A 145 -21.63 48.48 -35.70
CA ILE A 145 -21.19 47.39 -36.59
C ILE A 145 -19.72 47.04 -36.34
N ASP A 146 -18.85 48.06 -36.23
CA ASP A 146 -17.42 47.85 -36.01
C ASP A 146 -17.13 47.28 -34.61
N HIS A 147 -17.89 47.70 -33.59
CA HIS A 147 -17.83 47.13 -32.24
C HIS A 147 -18.21 45.64 -32.24
N LEU A 148 -19.35 45.27 -32.85
CA LEU A 148 -19.79 43.88 -32.95
C LEU A 148 -18.79 42.98 -33.67
N ARG A 149 -18.17 43.47 -34.75
CA ARG A 149 -17.12 42.75 -35.49
C ARG A 149 -15.88 42.47 -34.63
N ARG A 150 -15.45 43.43 -33.82
CA ARG A 150 -14.31 43.24 -32.88
C ARG A 150 -14.64 42.18 -31.84
N LEU A 151 -15.86 42.21 -31.31
CA LEU A 151 -16.35 41.25 -30.32
C LEU A 151 -16.39 39.82 -30.89
N ASP A 152 -16.86 39.67 -32.12
CA ASP A 152 -16.88 38.39 -32.85
C ASP A 152 -15.47 37.86 -33.11
N THR A 153 -14.56 38.74 -33.55
CA THR A 153 -13.14 38.40 -33.76
C THR A 153 -12.50 37.91 -32.45
N GLY A 154 -12.71 38.63 -31.34
CA GLY A 154 -12.19 38.25 -30.03
C GLY A 154 -12.72 36.90 -29.55
N LYS A 155 -14.01 36.61 -29.78
CA LYS A 155 -14.61 35.29 -29.49
C LYS A 155 -14.00 34.19 -30.37
N SER A 156 -13.81 34.45 -31.67
CA SER A 156 -13.18 33.49 -32.58
C SER A 156 -11.77 33.11 -32.12
N THR A 157 -10.94 34.10 -31.76
CA THR A 157 -9.59 33.85 -31.25
C THR A 157 -9.60 33.06 -29.94
N ALA A 158 -10.54 33.35 -29.03
CA ALA A 158 -10.69 32.60 -27.79
C ALA A 158 -11.10 31.14 -28.05
N ILE A 159 -12.03 30.90 -28.97
CA ILE A 159 -12.47 29.57 -29.37
C ILE A 159 -11.31 28.77 -29.97
N GLU A 160 -10.52 29.37 -30.87
CA GLU A 160 -9.34 28.72 -31.45
C GLU A 160 -8.32 28.31 -30.38
N ASN A 161 -8.08 29.18 -29.40
CA ASN A 161 -7.19 28.87 -28.27
C ASN A 161 -7.71 27.67 -27.44
N TYR A 162 -9.01 27.63 -27.13
CA TYR A 162 -9.59 26.48 -26.41
C TYR A 162 -9.55 25.19 -27.25
N VAL A 163 -9.81 25.27 -28.55
CA VAL A 163 -9.70 24.11 -29.46
C VAL A 163 -8.27 23.57 -29.48
N ASN A 164 -7.27 24.45 -29.53
CA ASN A 164 -5.86 24.06 -29.48
C ASN A 164 -5.48 23.42 -28.14
N GLN A 165 -5.97 23.95 -27.01
CA GLN A 165 -5.78 23.35 -25.69
C GLN A 165 -6.43 21.96 -25.60
N LEU A 166 -7.66 21.82 -26.09
CA LEU A 166 -8.36 20.53 -26.12
C LEU A 166 -7.62 19.50 -26.98
N ARG A 167 -7.09 19.89 -28.15
CA ARG A 167 -6.26 19.01 -28.98
C ARG A 167 -4.99 18.57 -28.25
N ALA A 168 -4.32 19.48 -27.55
CA ALA A 168 -3.13 19.14 -26.78
C ALA A 168 -3.43 18.18 -25.61
N LEU A 169 -4.57 18.38 -24.93
CA LEU A 169 -5.03 17.47 -23.87
C LEU A 169 -5.40 16.09 -24.43
N GLU A 170 -6.07 16.03 -25.57
CA GLU A 170 -6.43 14.77 -26.23
C GLU A 170 -5.19 13.98 -26.65
N GLN A 171 -4.17 14.64 -27.20
CA GLN A 171 -2.90 13.99 -27.52
C GLN A 171 -2.21 13.42 -26.27
N LYS A 172 -2.22 14.17 -25.16
CA LYS A 172 -1.68 13.66 -23.87
C LYS A 172 -2.48 12.47 -23.36
N ARG A 173 -3.82 12.47 -23.51
CA ARG A 173 -4.69 11.35 -23.15
C ARG A 173 -4.33 10.10 -23.93
N ILE A 174 -4.20 10.22 -25.26
CA ILE A 174 -3.82 9.10 -26.14
C ILE A 174 -2.44 8.54 -25.77
N GLN A 175 -1.46 9.40 -25.48
CA GLN A 175 -0.14 8.97 -25.02
C GLN A 175 -0.22 8.22 -23.68
N ALA A 176 -0.99 8.72 -22.72
CA ALA A 176 -1.18 8.07 -21.42
C ALA A 176 -1.90 6.73 -21.55
N GLU A 177 -2.93 6.63 -22.41
CA GLU A 177 -3.62 5.36 -22.72
C GLU A 177 -2.65 4.34 -23.34
N SER A 178 -1.81 4.75 -24.29
CA SER A 178 -0.80 3.88 -24.89
C SER A 178 0.22 3.38 -23.85
N GLN A 179 0.70 4.26 -22.96
CA GLN A 179 1.59 3.87 -21.86
C GLN A 179 0.92 2.90 -20.89
N LEU A 180 -0.36 3.13 -20.55
CA LEU A 180 -1.13 2.25 -19.69
C LEU A 180 -1.29 0.86 -20.32
N HIS A 181 -1.62 0.78 -21.60
CA HIS A 181 -1.70 -0.50 -22.31
C HIS A 181 -0.39 -1.27 -22.29
N ALA A 182 0.74 -0.61 -22.56
CA ALA A 182 2.06 -1.24 -22.47
C ALA A 182 2.41 -1.73 -21.05
N MET A 183 2.00 -0.99 -20.01
CA MET A 183 2.16 -1.42 -18.62
C MET A 183 1.30 -2.64 -18.29
N ILE A 184 0.06 -2.70 -18.80
CA ILE A 184 -0.84 -3.86 -18.63
C ILE A 184 -0.25 -5.09 -19.31
N GLU A 185 0.22 -4.99 -20.56
CA GLU A 185 0.85 -6.10 -21.27
C GLU A 185 2.06 -6.65 -20.51
N LYS A 186 2.95 -5.75 -20.06
CA LYS A 186 4.12 -6.14 -19.26
C LYS A 186 3.74 -6.78 -17.92
N ASN A 187 2.62 -6.37 -17.32
CA ASN A 187 2.13 -7.01 -16.09
C ASN A 187 1.58 -8.41 -16.38
N ASN A 188 0.83 -8.59 -17.47
CA ASN A 188 0.32 -9.89 -17.89
C ASN A 188 1.47 -10.87 -18.19
N GLU A 189 2.54 -10.42 -18.84
CA GLU A 189 3.75 -11.23 -19.07
C GLU A 189 4.40 -11.68 -17.75
N LYS A 190 4.47 -10.78 -16.76
CA LYS A 190 5.00 -11.12 -15.43
C LYS A 190 4.10 -12.13 -14.71
N GLU A 191 2.79 -11.96 -14.77
CA GLU A 191 1.83 -12.89 -14.19
C GLU A 191 1.95 -14.28 -14.83
N ALA A 192 2.05 -14.35 -16.16
CA ALA A 192 2.30 -15.60 -16.88
C ALA A 192 3.59 -16.28 -16.41
N LYS A 193 4.69 -15.52 -16.27
CA LYS A 193 5.96 -16.03 -15.75
C LYS A 193 5.88 -16.51 -14.30
N ILE A 194 5.11 -15.83 -13.45
CA ILE A 194 4.87 -16.27 -12.07
C ILE A 194 4.12 -17.61 -12.04
N ILE A 195 3.12 -17.78 -12.91
CA ILE A 195 2.38 -19.03 -13.04
C ILE A 195 3.32 -20.17 -13.49
N GLU A 196 4.16 -19.92 -14.49
CA GLU A 196 5.17 -20.88 -14.96
C GLU A 196 6.13 -21.30 -13.84
N LEU A 197 6.76 -20.33 -13.15
CA LEU A 197 7.66 -20.61 -12.03
C LEU A 197 6.96 -21.36 -10.88
N LYS A 198 5.68 -21.08 -10.62
CA LYS A 198 4.90 -21.80 -9.61
C LYS A 198 4.65 -23.26 -10.01
N ASN A 199 4.41 -23.53 -11.30
CA ASN A 199 4.26 -24.87 -11.82
C ASN A 199 5.59 -25.64 -11.77
N GLU A 200 6.70 -25.01 -12.17
CA GLU A 200 8.05 -25.59 -12.06
C GLU A 200 8.37 -25.95 -10.59
N LEU A 201 8.14 -25.02 -9.66
CA LEU A 201 8.34 -25.26 -8.23
C LEU A 201 7.46 -26.42 -7.72
N GLY A 202 6.21 -26.50 -8.17
CA GLY A 202 5.31 -27.61 -7.85
C GLY A 202 5.86 -28.96 -8.33
N SER A 203 6.34 -29.01 -9.57
CA SER A 203 6.93 -30.22 -10.16
C SER A 203 8.21 -30.66 -9.46
N GLU A 204 9.07 -29.71 -9.08
CA GLU A 204 10.32 -29.99 -8.37
C GLU A 204 10.04 -30.48 -6.94
N LYS A 205 9.07 -29.91 -6.24
CA LYS A 205 8.62 -30.42 -4.93
C LYS A 205 8.12 -31.85 -5.02
N GLN A 206 7.34 -32.17 -6.06
CA GLN A 206 6.86 -33.54 -6.28
C GLN A 206 8.04 -34.50 -6.55
N ARG A 207 8.98 -34.11 -7.42
CA ARG A 207 10.20 -34.88 -7.70
C ARG A 207 11.03 -35.12 -6.43
N GLN A 208 11.23 -34.09 -5.60
CA GLN A 208 11.96 -34.23 -4.34
C GLN A 208 11.26 -35.16 -3.36
N SER A 209 9.93 -35.06 -3.23
CA SER A 209 9.16 -35.97 -2.38
C SER A 209 9.28 -37.42 -2.84
N GLN A 210 9.24 -37.68 -4.15
CA GLN A 210 9.48 -39.01 -4.71
C GLN A 210 10.90 -39.51 -4.42
N LEU A 211 11.91 -38.63 -4.54
CA LEU A 211 13.30 -38.99 -4.27
C LEU A 211 13.52 -39.30 -2.79
N ILE A 212 12.94 -38.50 -1.88
CA ILE A 212 13.01 -38.74 -0.43
C ILE A 212 12.40 -40.10 -0.11
N ASN A 213 11.18 -40.38 -0.57
CA ASN A 213 10.52 -41.67 -0.33
C ASN A 213 11.37 -42.84 -0.83
N LYS A 214 11.92 -42.73 -2.05
CA LYS A 214 12.78 -43.77 -2.62
C LYS A 214 14.08 -43.96 -1.82
N VAL A 215 14.69 -42.87 -1.33
CA VAL A 215 15.90 -42.95 -0.50
C VAL A 215 15.57 -43.58 0.85
N THR A 216 14.46 -43.20 1.48
CA THR A 216 13.96 -43.81 2.72
C THR A 216 13.77 -45.32 2.54
N GLU A 217 13.05 -45.75 1.49
CA GLU A 217 12.84 -47.16 1.18
C GLU A 217 14.17 -47.92 1.02
N ILE A 218 15.14 -47.36 0.28
CA ILE A 218 16.46 -47.97 0.10
C ILE A 218 17.22 -48.10 1.43
N VAL A 219 17.12 -47.09 2.30
CA VAL A 219 17.78 -47.09 3.60
C VAL A 219 17.14 -48.12 4.52
N GLU A 220 15.82 -48.16 4.58
CA GLU A 220 15.07 -49.16 5.34
C GLU A 220 15.41 -50.57 4.87
N GLU A 221 15.35 -50.85 3.56
CA GLU A 221 15.68 -52.16 2.99
C GLU A 221 17.14 -52.60 3.29
N LYS A 222 18.11 -51.67 3.20
CA LYS A 222 19.53 -52.02 3.37
C LYS A 222 19.98 -52.14 4.82
N TYR A 223 19.34 -51.41 5.73
CA TYR A 223 19.88 -51.20 7.07
C TYR A 223 18.93 -51.60 8.20
N ALA A 224 17.62 -51.72 7.99
CA ALA A 224 16.68 -52.08 9.08
C ALA A 224 17.09 -53.40 9.76
N ASP A 225 17.31 -54.46 8.98
CA ASP A 225 17.72 -55.76 9.53
C ASP A 225 19.09 -55.70 10.22
N LYS A 226 20.03 -54.91 9.69
CA LYS A 226 21.36 -54.75 10.29
C LYS A 226 21.28 -54.05 11.65
N VAL A 227 20.43 -53.04 11.77
CA VAL A 227 20.19 -52.33 13.04
C VAL A 227 19.60 -53.30 14.06
N VAL A 228 18.55 -54.04 13.70
CA VAL A 228 17.92 -55.02 14.59
C VAL A 228 18.91 -56.10 15.05
N VAL A 229 19.75 -56.61 14.13
CA VAL A 229 20.80 -57.59 14.47
C VAL A 229 21.85 -57.00 15.41
N LEU A 230 22.27 -55.76 15.19
CA LEU A 230 23.23 -55.08 16.07
C LEU A 230 22.65 -54.82 17.46
N GLU A 231 21.40 -54.35 17.55
CA GLU A 231 20.69 -54.14 18.81
C GLU A 231 20.56 -55.44 19.61
N SER A 232 20.15 -56.53 18.95
CA SER A 232 20.08 -57.86 19.57
C SER A 232 21.45 -58.34 20.05
N ARG A 233 22.52 -58.08 19.28
CA ARG A 233 23.88 -58.47 19.66
C ARG A 233 24.44 -57.65 20.82
N ILE A 234 24.15 -56.35 20.88
CA ILE A 234 24.50 -55.49 22.02
C ILE A 234 23.83 -56.04 23.28
N LYS A 235 22.51 -56.29 23.22
CA LYS A 235 21.77 -56.84 24.36
C LYS A 235 22.34 -58.17 24.85
N GLY A 236 22.67 -59.08 23.93
CA GLY A 236 23.29 -60.36 24.29
C GLY A 236 24.72 -60.25 24.83
N LEU A 237 25.44 -59.15 24.54
CA LEU A 237 26.74 -58.86 25.14
C LEU A 237 26.59 -58.23 26.53
N GLU A 238 25.59 -57.38 26.74
CA GLU A 238 25.24 -56.81 28.04
C GLU A 238 24.84 -57.92 29.03
N GLU A 239 23.98 -58.86 28.63
CA GLU A 239 23.60 -60.01 29.46
C GLU A 239 24.82 -60.86 29.86
N LYS A 240 25.74 -61.12 28.93
CA LYS A 240 26.99 -61.85 29.24
C LYS A 240 27.91 -61.10 30.17
N LEU A 241 27.95 -59.77 30.08
CA LEU A 241 28.75 -58.93 30.96
C LEU A 241 28.18 -58.98 32.39
N ASP A 242 26.86 -58.91 32.52
CA ASP A 242 26.17 -59.03 33.81
C ASP A 242 26.39 -60.40 34.45
N ASP A 243 26.26 -61.48 33.68
CA ASP A 243 26.54 -62.85 34.14
C ASP A 243 28.01 -63.01 34.60
N ALA A 244 28.96 -62.46 33.84
CA ALA A 244 30.38 -62.50 34.18
C ALA A 244 30.68 -61.70 35.46
N ASN A 245 30.08 -60.52 35.61
CA ASN A 245 30.20 -59.71 36.82
C ASN A 245 29.62 -60.43 38.04
N ALA A 246 28.42 -61.02 37.91
CA ALA A 246 27.80 -61.79 38.99
C ALA A 246 28.65 -63.02 39.39
N SER A 247 29.23 -63.71 38.40
CA SER A 247 30.17 -64.82 38.67
C SER A 247 31.44 -64.34 39.36
N TYR A 248 32.02 -63.23 38.91
CA TYR A 248 33.22 -62.65 39.50
C TYR A 248 32.99 -62.21 40.95
N GLU A 249 31.87 -61.54 41.25
CA GLU A 249 31.50 -61.15 42.60
C GLU A 249 31.32 -62.37 43.52
N LYS A 250 30.64 -63.41 43.01
CA LYS A 250 30.44 -64.67 43.75
C LYS A 250 31.76 -65.37 44.05
N ASP A 251 32.65 -65.49 43.07
CA ASP A 251 33.95 -66.13 43.25
C ASP A 251 34.85 -65.30 44.18
N THR A 252 34.82 -63.97 44.06
CA THR A 252 35.54 -63.07 44.96
C THR A 252 35.05 -63.23 46.39
N ALA A 253 33.74 -63.26 46.63
CA ALA A 253 33.17 -63.49 47.95
C ALA A 253 33.57 -64.87 48.51
N LEU A 254 33.57 -65.92 47.69
CA LEU A 254 34.03 -67.25 48.09
C LEU A 254 35.51 -67.25 48.50
N TRP A 255 36.37 -66.60 47.72
CA TRP A 255 37.80 -66.50 48.02
C TRP A 255 38.08 -65.69 49.29
N MET A 256 37.37 -64.57 49.48
CA MET A 256 37.47 -63.78 50.71
C MET A 256 37.04 -64.59 51.93
N ASN A 257 35.93 -65.34 51.84
CA ASN A 257 35.48 -66.23 52.91
C ASN A 257 36.50 -67.34 53.22
N LYS A 258 37.09 -67.96 52.18
CA LYS A 258 38.15 -68.96 52.35
C LYS A 258 39.39 -68.36 53.01
N TYR A 259 39.81 -67.19 52.56
CA TYR A 259 40.94 -66.47 53.12
C TYR A 259 40.70 -66.14 54.60
N ASP A 260 39.52 -65.61 54.94
CA ASP A 260 39.15 -65.33 56.33
C ASP A 260 39.12 -66.60 57.20
N ALA A 261 38.57 -67.70 56.69
CA ALA A 261 38.58 -68.98 57.39
C ALA A 261 40.01 -69.49 57.65
N THR A 262 40.88 -69.46 56.64
CA THR A 262 42.29 -69.86 56.79
C THR A 262 43.05 -68.93 57.72
N ARG A 263 42.76 -67.62 57.70
CA ARG A 263 43.34 -66.66 58.64
C ARG A 263 42.95 -67.00 60.08
N ILE A 264 41.66 -67.26 60.34
CA ILE A 264 41.17 -67.66 61.67
C ILE A 264 41.82 -68.98 62.12
N GLU A 265 41.92 -69.98 61.25
CA GLU A 265 42.60 -71.24 61.58
C GLU A 265 44.07 -71.02 61.95
N ARG A 266 44.80 -70.22 61.16
CA ARG A 266 46.19 -69.87 61.45
C ARG A 266 46.31 -69.18 62.81
N ASP A 267 45.46 -68.19 63.09
CA ASP A 267 45.49 -67.46 64.36
C ASP A 267 45.21 -68.41 65.55
N ASN A 268 44.27 -69.36 65.40
CA ASN A 268 44.03 -70.43 66.39
C ASN A 268 45.25 -71.36 66.58
N TYR A 269 45.95 -71.72 65.50
CA TYR A 269 47.16 -72.53 65.58
C TYR A 269 48.30 -71.77 66.28
N GLU A 270 48.44 -70.48 66.01
CA GLU A 270 49.47 -69.62 66.62
C GLU A 270 49.23 -69.43 68.12
N GLU A 271 47.96 -69.27 68.53
CA GLU A 271 47.55 -69.25 69.94
C GLU A 271 47.90 -70.57 70.63
N ARG A 272 47.48 -71.71 70.05
CA ARG A 272 47.81 -73.05 70.59
C ARG A 272 49.31 -73.30 70.67
N TYR A 273 50.07 -72.88 69.65
CA TYR A 273 51.52 -73.00 69.65
C TYR A 273 52.15 -72.19 70.78
N THR A 274 51.67 -70.98 71.01
CA THR A 274 52.12 -70.10 72.10
C THR A 274 51.83 -70.74 73.47
N GLU A 275 50.64 -71.31 73.66
CA GLU A 275 50.30 -72.05 74.89
C GLU A 275 51.22 -73.25 75.13
N ILE A 276 51.46 -74.07 74.10
CA ILE A 276 52.34 -75.24 74.20
C ILE A 276 53.77 -74.82 74.53
N LYS A 277 54.27 -73.76 73.89
CA LYS A 277 55.61 -73.22 74.14
C LYS A 277 55.76 -72.76 75.61
N GLN A 278 54.76 -72.06 76.15
CA GLN A 278 54.73 -71.67 77.56
C GLN A 278 54.69 -72.89 78.50
N LYS A 279 53.86 -73.89 78.20
CA LYS A 279 53.79 -75.15 78.97
C LYS A 279 55.13 -75.88 78.95
N LYS A 280 55.79 -76.00 77.79
CA LYS A 280 57.10 -76.61 77.64
C LYS A 280 58.15 -75.89 78.48
N PHE A 281 58.20 -74.56 78.42
CA PHE A 281 59.12 -73.77 79.23
C PHE A 281 58.94 -74.03 80.73
N LYS A 282 57.69 -73.99 81.23
CA LYS A 282 57.40 -74.32 82.65
C LYS A 282 57.84 -75.74 83.03
N LEU A 283 57.67 -76.70 82.11
CA LEU A 283 58.03 -78.10 82.34
C LEU A 283 59.56 -78.29 82.36
N GLU A 284 60.29 -77.62 81.46
CA GLU A 284 61.77 -77.59 81.46
C GLU A 284 62.31 -76.94 82.73
N ASP A 285 61.71 -75.84 83.18
CA ASP A 285 62.10 -75.15 84.42
C ASP A 285 61.88 -76.05 85.65
N ASN A 286 60.72 -76.70 85.75
CA ASN A 286 60.45 -77.70 86.79
C ASN A 286 61.41 -78.89 86.73
N LEU A 287 61.78 -79.36 85.53
CA LEU A 287 62.75 -80.44 85.36
C LEU A 287 64.15 -80.02 85.85
N ASN A 288 64.57 -78.79 85.56
CA ASN A 288 65.84 -78.23 86.02
C ASN A 288 65.86 -78.07 87.54
N LEU A 289 64.79 -77.57 88.14
CA LEU A 289 64.61 -77.51 89.59
C LEU A 289 64.70 -78.91 90.22
N ASN A 290 64.02 -79.90 89.65
CA ASN A 290 64.09 -81.28 90.13
C ASN A 290 65.48 -81.89 89.98
N LYS A 291 66.21 -81.62 88.88
CA LYS A 291 67.60 -82.06 88.71
C LYS A 291 68.53 -81.43 89.74
N ALA A 292 68.36 -80.13 90.03
CA ALA A 292 69.11 -79.44 91.07
C ALA A 292 68.85 -80.07 92.44
N ALA A 293 67.57 -80.28 92.80
CA ALA A 293 67.18 -80.94 94.05
C ALA A 293 67.72 -82.38 94.15
N LEU A 294 67.69 -83.15 93.05
CA LEU A 294 68.26 -84.49 93.01
C LEU A 294 69.78 -84.49 93.20
N THR A 295 70.48 -83.51 92.60
CA THR A 295 71.93 -83.34 92.73
C THR A 295 72.30 -83.00 94.17
N GLU A 296 71.55 -82.09 94.80
CA GLU A 296 71.71 -81.75 96.22
C GLU A 296 71.50 -82.99 97.10
N LYS A 297 70.46 -83.78 96.85
CA LYS A 297 70.21 -85.04 97.57
C LYS A 297 71.30 -86.10 97.35
N MET A 298 71.89 -86.18 96.16
CA MET A 298 73.02 -87.07 95.90
C MET A 298 74.29 -86.63 96.63
N LEU A 299 74.59 -85.33 96.64
CA LEU A 299 75.72 -84.79 97.40
C LEU A 299 75.52 -85.01 98.91
N GLU A 300 74.32 -84.79 99.42
CA GLU A 300 73.94 -85.09 100.82
C GLU A 300 74.13 -86.58 101.13
N ASN A 301 73.72 -87.48 100.24
CA ASN A 301 73.92 -88.92 100.40
C ASN A 301 75.40 -89.32 100.40
N ASN A 302 76.21 -88.74 99.51
CA ASN A 302 77.65 -88.99 99.46
C ASN A 302 78.35 -88.50 100.74
N PHE A 303 77.99 -87.30 101.24
CA PHE A 303 78.45 -86.81 102.55
C PHE A 303 78.12 -87.77 103.68
N LEU A 304 76.88 -88.30 103.73
CA LEU A 304 76.47 -89.29 104.72
C LEU A 304 77.24 -90.61 104.58
N LYS A 305 77.54 -91.05 103.35
CA LYS A 305 78.36 -92.25 103.08
C LYS A 305 79.79 -92.08 103.56
N ASP A 306 80.40 -90.93 103.27
CA ASP A 306 81.77 -90.62 103.69
C ASP A 306 81.84 -90.53 105.22
N GLY A 307 80.89 -89.84 105.86
CA GLY A 307 80.76 -89.85 107.32
C GLY A 307 80.58 -91.25 107.92
N ASN A 308 79.81 -92.13 107.25
CA ASN A 308 79.65 -93.52 107.67
C ASN A 308 80.93 -94.35 107.49
N SER A 309 81.75 -94.03 106.49
CA SER A 309 83.04 -94.68 106.26
C SER A 309 84.08 -94.29 107.32
N GLU A 310 84.12 -93.03 107.75
CA GLU A 310 84.94 -92.56 108.87
C GLU A 310 84.52 -93.21 110.19
N LEU A 311 83.22 -93.30 110.44
CA LEU A 311 82.66 -94.02 111.59
C LEU A 311 83.07 -95.50 111.59
N LYS A 312 83.07 -96.16 110.42
CA LYS A 312 83.48 -97.56 110.29
C LYS A 312 84.98 -97.75 110.55
N SER A 313 85.83 -96.86 110.03
CA SER A 313 87.27 -96.85 110.31
C SER A 313 87.56 -96.67 111.81
N THR A 314 86.85 -95.74 112.45
CA THR A 314 86.93 -95.51 113.90
C THR A 314 86.49 -96.74 114.69
N LEU A 315 85.42 -97.41 114.27
CA LEU A 315 84.93 -98.64 114.88
C LEU A 315 85.93 -99.80 114.76
N ASP A 316 86.55 -99.97 113.59
CA ASP A 316 87.54 -101.03 113.36
C ASP A 316 88.82 -100.79 114.16
N PHE A 317 89.26 -99.53 114.31
CA PHE A 317 90.34 -99.15 115.22
C PHE A 317 90.02 -99.51 116.69
N LEU A 318 88.80 -99.21 117.15
CA LEU A 318 88.35 -99.56 118.50
C LEU A 318 88.29 -101.08 118.71
N LYS A 319 87.82 -101.86 117.72
CA LYS A 319 87.85 -103.34 117.76
C LYS A 319 89.27 -103.90 117.81
N SER A 320 90.21 -103.29 117.10
CA SER A 320 91.64 -103.64 117.15
C SER A 320 92.23 -103.40 118.53
N LYS A 321 91.94 -102.23 119.14
CA LYS A 321 92.30 -101.92 120.53
C LYS A 321 91.71 -102.94 121.52
N ASP A 322 90.43 -103.30 121.37
CA ASP A 322 89.78 -104.32 122.21
C ASP A 322 90.46 -105.70 122.10
N LYS A 323 90.84 -106.13 120.89
CA LYS A 323 91.64 -107.36 120.70
C LYS A 323 92.99 -107.29 121.42
N ASN A 324 93.70 -106.16 121.32
CA ASN A 324 94.97 -105.97 122.01
C ASN A 324 94.81 -105.98 123.53
N VAL A 325 93.77 -105.33 124.06
CA VAL A 325 93.45 -105.38 125.50
C VAL A 325 93.14 -106.81 125.94
N LYS A 326 92.31 -107.54 125.19
CA LYS A 326 92.02 -108.96 125.46
C LYS A 326 93.27 -109.84 125.42
N PHE A 327 94.18 -109.59 124.46
CA PHE A 327 95.46 -110.28 124.39
C PHE A 327 96.32 -109.99 125.63
N LEU A 328 96.48 -108.73 126.01
CA LEU A 328 97.21 -108.32 127.22
C LEU A 328 96.62 -108.94 128.49
N ILE A 329 95.29 -108.97 128.64
CA ILE A 329 94.60 -109.63 129.75
C ILE A 329 94.94 -111.13 129.77
N LYS A 330 94.94 -111.80 128.61
CA LYS A 330 95.24 -113.23 128.50
C LYS A 330 96.71 -113.53 128.84
N THR A 331 97.63 -112.69 128.36
CA THR A 331 99.07 -112.78 128.66
C THR A 331 99.34 -112.55 130.14
N ASN A 332 98.71 -111.55 130.76
CA ASN A 332 98.79 -111.32 132.21
C ASN A 332 98.23 -112.50 133.00
N LYS A 333 97.11 -113.10 132.58
CA LYS A 333 96.59 -114.34 133.18
C LYS A 333 97.58 -115.51 133.08
N GLN A 334 98.30 -115.66 131.96
CA GLN A 334 99.31 -116.70 131.80
C GLN A 334 100.57 -116.45 132.65
N LEU A 335 101.02 -115.20 132.77
CA LEU A 335 102.10 -114.80 133.68
C LEU A 335 101.74 -115.09 135.14
N LEU A 336 100.52 -114.74 135.56
CA LEU A 336 100.02 -115.07 136.90
C LEU A 336 99.97 -116.59 137.13
N ARG A 337 99.54 -117.39 136.15
CA ARG A 337 99.55 -118.86 136.25
C ARG A 337 100.96 -119.45 136.35
N LYS A 338 101.94 -118.88 135.64
CA LYS A 338 103.36 -119.28 135.76
C LYS A 338 103.91 -118.96 137.15
N LEU A 339 103.61 -117.77 137.69
CA LEU A 339 104.00 -117.39 139.06
C LEU A 339 103.41 -118.31 140.14
N VAL A 340 102.16 -118.74 139.98
CA VAL A 340 101.48 -119.66 140.92
C VAL A 340 101.99 -121.11 140.81
N LEU A 341 102.50 -121.54 139.66
CA LEU A 341 103.08 -122.87 139.47
C LEU A 341 104.55 -122.95 139.91
N SER A 342 105.29 -121.84 139.86
CA SER A 342 106.67 -121.75 140.39
C SER A 342 106.76 -121.68 141.92
N SER A 343 105.65 -121.52 142.65
CA SER A 343 105.64 -121.52 144.12
C SER A 343 105.13 -122.83 144.75
N LYS A 344 104.93 -123.89 143.95
CA LYS A 344 104.44 -125.21 144.43
C LYS A 344 105.41 -126.39 144.22
N ILE A 345 106.71 -126.14 144.07
CA ILE A 345 107.73 -127.19 144.12
C ILE A 345 108.79 -126.80 145.17
N LYS A 346 108.73 -127.54 146.28
CA LYS A 346 109.51 -127.53 147.53
C LYS A 346 109.28 -126.37 148.50
#